data_AF-H9GCX3-F1
#
_entry.id   AF-H9GCX3-F1
#
_cell.length_a   1.000
_cell.length_b   1.000
_cell.length_c   1.000
_cell.angle_alpha   90.00
_cell.angle_beta   90.00
_cell.angle_gamma   90.00
#
_symmetry.space_group_name_H-M   'P 1'
#
loop_
_entity.id
_entity.type
_entity.pdbx_description
1 polymer ?
#
loop_
_entity_poly.entity_id
_entity_poly.type
_entity_poly.pdbx_seq_one_letter_code
_entity_poly.pdbx_strand_id
1 'polypeptide(L)'
;IGCWILGVSQAATQAQIKTAYYKQSFLYHPDRNAGSEEAARHFTRVNEAYLVLGSVGLRKKYDRGLLSREDLRSARKPSGKEGLATSAPLPKRSQTFAASQPSTKPIFDFDKFYQAHYGEQLERERFLRERRREQQKRKEEAEKRWQAEGLQELGVAVLFVAAVVLLFYSK
;
A
#
# COMPACT_ATOMS: atom_id res chain seq x y z
N ILE A 1 14.76 -6.26 -5.97
CA ILE A 1 14.80 -7.64 -5.42
C ILE A 1 13.65 -7.89 -4.44
N GLY A 2 13.39 -7.06 -3.42
CA GLY A 2 12.33 -7.34 -2.42
C GLY A 2 10.87 -7.27 -2.92
N CYS A 3 10.51 -6.25 -3.71
CA CYS A 3 9.10 -6.00 -4.06
C CYS A 3 8.49 -7.07 -4.98
N TRP A 4 9.31 -7.67 -5.86
CA TRP A 4 8.88 -8.75 -6.76
C TRP A 4 8.55 -10.05 -6.02
N ILE A 5 9.27 -10.37 -4.94
CA ILE A 5 9.05 -11.59 -4.13
C ILE A 5 7.70 -11.53 -3.42
N LEU A 6 7.30 -10.35 -2.93
CA LEU A 6 5.99 -10.15 -2.30
C LEU A 6 4.86 -9.91 -3.32
N GLY A 7 5.18 -9.78 -4.62
CA GLY A 7 4.19 -9.46 -5.65
C GLY A 7 3.58 -8.06 -5.52
N VAL A 8 4.35 -7.09 -5.02
CA VAL A 8 3.88 -5.70 -4.80
C VAL A 8 4.63 -4.71 -5.68
N SER A 9 3.96 -3.61 -6.05
CA SER A 9 4.59 -2.50 -6.77
C SER A 9 5.71 -1.85 -5.93
N GLN A 10 6.70 -1.27 -6.58
CA GLN A 10 7.73 -0.46 -5.90
C GLN A 10 7.12 0.73 -5.13
N ALA A 11 6.01 1.27 -5.64
CA ALA A 11 5.24 2.34 -5.00
C ALA A 11 4.24 1.83 -3.94
N ALA A 12 4.29 0.56 -3.54
CA ALA A 12 3.35 0.00 -2.59
C ALA A 12 3.45 0.67 -1.21
N THR A 13 2.34 0.83 -0.51
CA THR A 13 2.33 1.38 0.85
C THR A 13 2.75 0.32 1.87
N GLN A 14 3.09 0.75 3.10
CA GLN A 14 3.48 -0.19 4.15
C GLN A 14 2.38 -1.20 4.49
N ALA A 15 1.12 -0.74 4.44
CA ALA A 15 -0.04 -1.59 4.59
C ALA A 15 -0.06 -2.68 3.51
N GLN A 16 0.12 -2.31 2.24
CA GLN A 16 0.14 -3.26 1.12
C GLN A 16 1.27 -4.29 1.21
N ILE A 17 2.46 -3.88 1.65
CA ILE A 17 3.59 -4.80 1.88
C ILE A 17 3.24 -5.81 2.97
N LYS A 18 2.68 -5.33 4.08
CA LYS A 18 2.28 -6.15 5.22
C LYS A 18 1.18 -7.15 4.81
N THR A 19 0.18 -6.68 4.07
CA THR A 19 -0.85 -7.53 3.44
C THR A 19 -0.25 -8.63 2.59
N ALA A 20 0.65 -8.27 1.68
CA ALA A 20 1.24 -9.22 0.75
C ALA A 20 2.07 -10.28 1.47
N TYR A 21 2.86 -9.87 2.47
CA TYR A 21 3.61 -10.79 3.33
C TYR A 21 2.68 -11.82 4.01
N TYR A 22 1.57 -11.37 4.61
CA TYR A 22 0.66 -12.30 5.27
C TYR A 22 -0.02 -13.27 4.30
N LYS A 23 -0.47 -12.78 3.14
CA LYS A 23 -1.06 -13.64 2.10
C LYS A 23 -0.09 -14.72 1.64
N GLN A 24 1.16 -14.33 1.35
CA GLN A 24 2.19 -15.26 0.91
C GLN A 24 2.60 -16.24 2.02
N SER A 25 2.69 -15.76 3.26
CA SER A 25 3.02 -16.59 4.43
C SER A 25 1.96 -17.66 4.72
N PHE A 26 0.69 -17.34 4.48
CA PHE A 26 -0.41 -18.29 4.62
C PHE A 26 -0.41 -19.34 3.52
N LEU A 27 -0.16 -18.93 2.27
CA LEU A 27 -0.09 -19.83 1.12
C LEU A 27 1.05 -20.84 1.26
N TYR A 28 2.23 -20.37 1.68
CA TYR A 28 3.45 -21.19 1.79
C TYR A 28 3.76 -21.64 3.21
N HIS A 29 2.78 -21.62 4.12
CA HIS A 29 3.01 -22.01 5.51
C HIS A 29 3.48 -23.48 5.61
N PRO A 30 4.51 -23.80 6.40
CA PRO A 30 5.05 -25.16 6.50
C PRO A 30 4.05 -26.18 7.04
N ASP A 31 3.11 -25.74 7.88
CA ASP A 31 2.05 -26.61 8.42
C ASP A 31 1.08 -27.12 7.34
N ARG A 32 0.84 -26.32 6.29
CA ARG A 32 -0.05 -26.69 5.19
C ARG A 32 0.67 -27.36 4.02
N ASN A 33 1.96 -27.09 3.89
CA ASN A 33 2.80 -27.57 2.80
C ASN A 33 3.92 -28.47 3.32
N ALA A 34 3.59 -29.33 4.28
CA ALA A 34 4.54 -30.25 4.87
C ALA A 34 5.14 -31.14 3.76
N GLY A 35 6.47 -31.14 3.63
CA GLY A 35 7.20 -31.94 2.64
C GLY A 35 7.47 -31.25 1.30
N SER A 36 6.99 -30.03 1.05
CA SER A 36 7.35 -29.27 -0.15
C SER A 36 8.57 -28.37 0.10
N GLU A 37 9.72 -28.74 -0.47
CA GLU A 37 10.92 -27.89 -0.44
C GLU A 37 10.70 -26.54 -1.14
N GLU A 38 9.87 -26.52 -2.19
CA GLU A 38 9.56 -25.30 -2.93
C GLU A 38 8.80 -24.30 -2.06
N ALA A 39 7.78 -24.76 -1.33
CA ALA A 39 7.03 -23.92 -0.39
C ALA A 39 7.94 -23.38 0.72
N ALA A 40 8.85 -24.21 1.26
CA ALA A 40 9.83 -23.78 2.25
C ALA A 40 10.76 -22.69 1.70
N ARG A 41 11.33 -22.88 0.50
CA ARG A 41 12.17 -21.88 -0.18
C ARG A 41 11.42 -20.57 -0.43
N HIS A 42 10.16 -20.65 -0.86
CA HIS A 42 9.31 -19.48 -1.07
C HIS A 42 9.02 -18.74 0.24
N PHE A 43 8.67 -19.47 1.30
CA PHE A 43 8.44 -18.90 2.63
C PHE A 43 9.67 -18.16 3.16
N THR A 44 10.86 -18.74 3.01
CA THR A 44 12.12 -18.08 3.39
C THR A 44 12.33 -16.79 2.61
N ARG A 45 12.14 -16.80 1.28
CA ARG A 45 12.27 -15.59 0.45
C ARG A 45 11.28 -14.49 0.84
N VAL A 46 10.03 -14.86 1.11
CA VAL A 46 8.97 -13.95 1.55
C VAL A 46 9.34 -13.29 2.88
N ASN A 47 9.86 -14.07 3.82
CA ASN A 47 10.32 -13.56 5.11
C ASN A 47 11.51 -12.60 4.96
N GLU A 48 12.50 -12.95 4.12
CA GLU A 48 13.64 -12.07 3.84
C GLU A 48 13.23 -10.75 3.17
N ALA A 49 12.32 -10.80 2.21
CA ALA A 49 11.77 -9.60 1.58
C ALA A 49 11.05 -8.71 2.61
N TYR A 50 10.30 -9.30 3.53
CA TYR A 50 9.60 -8.56 4.58
C TYR A 50 10.55 -7.97 5.63
N LEU A 51 11.69 -8.60 5.95
CA LEU A 51 12.69 -8.01 6.85
C LEU A 51 13.20 -6.66 6.34
N VAL A 52 13.36 -6.52 5.03
CA VAL A 52 13.84 -5.28 4.41
C VAL A 52 12.69 -4.28 4.20
N LEU A 53 11.56 -4.74 3.67
CA LEU A 53 10.45 -3.88 3.26
C LEU A 53 9.46 -3.57 4.39
N GLY A 54 9.50 -4.32 5.48
CA GLY A 54 8.61 -4.20 6.63
C GLY A 54 8.91 -2.97 7.49
N SER A 55 10.17 -2.52 7.51
CA SER A 55 10.57 -1.29 8.22
C SER A 55 10.72 -0.13 7.25
N VAL A 56 10.07 0.99 7.56
CA VAL A 56 10.18 2.23 6.77
C VAL A 56 11.64 2.69 6.66
N GLY A 57 12.43 2.51 7.72
CA GLY A 57 13.84 2.88 7.72
C GLY A 57 14.67 2.00 6.78
N LEU A 58 14.51 0.67 6.89
CA LEU A 58 15.24 -0.29 6.05
C LEU A 58 14.82 -0.19 4.58
N ARG A 59 13.52 0.01 4.33
CA ARG A 59 13.00 0.24 2.98
C ARG A 59 13.59 1.51 2.36
N LYS A 60 13.65 2.63 3.08
CA LYS A 60 14.28 3.85 2.56
C LYS A 60 15.75 3.65 2.21
N LYS A 61 16.50 2.90 3.03
CA LYS A 61 17.89 2.55 2.74
C LYS A 61 17.99 1.63 1.52
N TYR A 62 17.09 0.65 1.42
CA TYR A 62 16.99 -0.26 0.28
C TYR A 62 16.71 0.48 -1.03
N ASP A 63 15.71 1.36 -1.03
CA ASP A 63 15.32 2.14 -2.21
C ASP A 63 16.43 3.10 -2.66
N ARG A 64 17.29 3.55 -1.73
CA ARG A 64 18.45 4.41 -2.01
C ARG A 64 19.75 3.64 -2.32
N GLY A 65 19.73 2.30 -2.27
CA GLY A 65 20.94 1.48 -2.43
C GLY A 65 21.95 1.60 -1.27
N LEU A 66 21.55 2.17 -0.14
CA LEU A 66 22.39 2.41 1.05
C LEU A 66 22.25 1.29 2.09
N LEU A 67 21.57 0.19 1.76
CA LEU A 67 21.32 -0.89 2.72
C LEU A 67 22.60 -1.66 3.00
N SER A 68 23.09 -1.59 4.24
CA SER A 68 24.29 -2.32 4.67
C SER A 68 23.95 -3.69 5.27
N ARG A 69 24.93 -4.60 5.27
CA ARG A 69 24.84 -5.89 5.97
C ARG A 69 24.60 -5.71 7.47
N GLU A 70 25.09 -4.62 8.05
CA GLU A 70 24.91 -4.29 9.47
C GLU A 70 23.45 -3.93 9.80
N ASP A 71 22.77 -3.26 8.88
CA ASP A 71 21.34 -2.94 9.00
C ASP A 71 20.49 -4.21 8.99
N LEU A 72 20.84 -5.18 8.15
CA LEU A 72 20.19 -6.49 8.08
C LEU A 72 20.44 -7.34 9.34
N ARG A 73 21.66 -7.30 9.88
CA ARG A 73 22.00 -7.96 11.16
C ARG A 73 21.20 -7.36 12.31
N SER A 74 21.11 -6.03 12.35
CA SER A 74 20.32 -5.30 13.35
C SER A 74 18.83 -5.61 13.24
N ALA A 75 18.31 -5.80 12.02
CA ALA A 75 16.92 -6.20 11.79
C ALA A 75 16.62 -7.65 12.25
N ARG A 76 17.59 -8.57 12.15
CA ARG A 76 17.45 -9.97 12.59
C ARG A 76 17.59 -10.17 14.10
N LYS A 77 18.31 -9.29 14.80
CA LYS A 77 18.50 -9.37 16.24
C LYS A 77 17.27 -8.73 16.91
N PRO A 78 16.43 -9.48 17.64
CA PRO A 78 15.35 -8.87 18.41
C PRO A 78 16.00 -8.04 19.52
N SER A 79 16.17 -6.75 19.28
CA SER A 79 16.65 -5.83 20.28
C SER A 79 15.51 -5.63 21.27
N GLY A 80 15.54 -6.35 22.39
CA GLY A 80 14.74 -6.02 23.55
C GLY A 80 15.16 -4.65 24.05
N LYS A 81 14.44 -3.59 23.64
CA LYS A 81 14.29 -2.30 24.34
C LYS A 81 13.36 -1.36 23.54
N GLU A 82 12.11 -1.32 24.00
CA GLU A 82 11.22 -0.16 24.21
C GLU A 82 10.82 0.77 23.03
N GLY A 83 9.50 0.90 22.81
CA GLY A 83 8.93 2.12 22.23
C GLY A 83 7.67 2.08 21.35
N LEU A 84 6.64 1.26 21.60
CA LEU A 84 5.24 1.71 21.37
C LEU A 84 4.25 0.86 22.17
N ALA A 85 3.78 1.40 23.28
CA ALA A 85 2.69 0.86 24.05
C ALA A 85 1.36 1.03 23.27
N THR A 86 0.71 -0.07 22.97
CA THR A 86 -0.75 -0.12 22.94
C THR A 86 -1.14 -1.32 23.79
N SER A 87 -1.62 -1.02 24.98
CA SER A 87 -2.00 -1.99 26.02
C SER A 87 -3.19 -2.83 25.56
N ALA A 88 -2.94 -4.10 25.28
CA ALA A 88 -3.93 -5.16 25.41
C ALA A 88 -3.25 -6.32 26.17
N PRO A 89 -3.69 -6.68 27.39
CA PRO A 89 -3.09 -7.77 28.13
C PRO A 89 -3.36 -9.10 27.41
N LEU A 90 -2.31 -9.80 26.99
CA LEU A 90 -2.38 -11.21 26.63
C LEU A 90 -2.66 -12.01 27.92
N PRO A 91 -3.71 -12.85 28.00
CA PRO A 91 -3.90 -13.72 29.15
C PRO A 91 -2.81 -14.81 29.14
N LYS A 92 -2.12 -14.92 30.28
CA LYS A 92 -1.17 -16.00 30.58
C LYS A 92 -1.95 -17.32 30.61
N ARG A 93 -1.78 -18.18 29.60
CA ARG A 93 -2.35 -19.52 29.59
C ARG A 93 -1.45 -20.46 30.40
N SER A 94 -1.76 -20.60 31.69
CA SER A 94 -1.31 -21.71 32.52
C SER A 94 -1.87 -23.02 31.96
N GLN A 95 -1.03 -24.04 31.89
CA GLN A 95 -1.43 -25.40 31.53
C GLN A 95 -2.15 -26.03 32.73
N THR A 96 -3.41 -26.38 32.56
CA THR A 96 -4.10 -27.38 33.38
C THR A 96 -4.70 -28.42 32.43
N PHE A 97 -4.33 -29.68 32.66
CA PHE A 97 -4.81 -30.84 31.93
C PHE A 97 -6.22 -31.19 32.40
N ALA A 98 -7.19 -31.27 31.48
CA ALA A 98 -8.47 -31.96 31.70
C ALA A 98 -9.17 -32.33 30.37
N ALA A 99 -9.44 -33.63 30.24
CA ALA A 99 -10.52 -34.30 29.52
C ALA A 99 -10.88 -33.91 28.05
N SER A 100 -10.57 -34.86 27.15
CA SER A 100 -11.35 -35.29 25.97
C SER A 100 -12.27 -34.27 25.29
N GLN A 101 -11.77 -33.60 24.25
CA GLN A 101 -12.55 -33.17 23.09
C GLN A 101 -11.75 -33.42 21.80
N PRO A 102 -12.39 -33.83 20.70
CA PRO A 102 -11.71 -34.02 19.41
C PRO A 102 -11.14 -32.67 18.98
N SER A 103 -9.83 -32.63 18.77
CA SER A 103 -9.09 -31.40 18.51
C SER A 103 -9.31 -30.88 17.08
N THR A 104 -10.49 -30.35 16.79
CA THR A 104 -10.60 -29.30 15.76
C THR A 104 -10.09 -28.02 16.40
N LYS A 105 -8.76 -27.83 16.39
CA LYS A 105 -8.16 -26.53 16.70
C LYS A 105 -8.88 -25.49 15.83
N PRO A 106 -9.45 -24.40 16.39
CA PRO A 106 -10.01 -23.36 15.56
C PRO A 106 -8.87 -22.84 14.69
N ILE A 107 -8.93 -23.12 13.40
CA ILE A 107 -7.99 -22.58 12.42
C ILE A 107 -8.02 -21.07 12.61
N PHE A 108 -6.85 -20.46 12.81
CA PHE A 108 -6.76 -19.01 12.93
C PHE A 108 -7.33 -18.39 11.64
N ASP A 109 -8.45 -17.69 11.78
CA ASP A 109 -9.14 -17.05 10.66
C ASP A 109 -8.41 -15.74 10.31
N PHE A 110 -7.42 -15.89 9.43
CA PHE A 110 -6.57 -14.80 8.97
C PHE A 110 -7.36 -13.72 8.24
N ASP A 111 -8.39 -14.08 7.48
CA ASP A 111 -9.18 -13.13 6.70
C ASP A 111 -10.00 -12.23 7.63
N LYS A 112 -10.58 -12.80 8.69
CA LYS A 112 -11.31 -12.04 9.71
C LYS A 112 -10.40 -11.10 10.51
N PHE A 113 -9.23 -11.57 10.94
CA PHE A 113 -8.25 -10.71 11.63
C PHE A 113 -7.75 -9.59 10.71
N TYR A 114 -7.51 -9.91 9.44
CA TYR A 114 -7.00 -8.97 8.46
C TYR A 114 -8.02 -7.90 8.09
N GLN A 115 -9.29 -8.25 7.88
CA GLN A 115 -10.39 -7.31 7.66
C GLN A 115 -10.56 -6.40 8.88
N ALA A 116 -10.56 -6.97 10.09
CA ALA A 116 -10.73 -6.20 11.33
C ALA A 116 -9.59 -5.20 11.58
N HIS A 117 -8.35 -5.53 11.21
CA HIS A 117 -7.18 -4.68 11.52
C HIS A 117 -6.71 -3.77 10.37
N TYR A 118 -6.98 -4.11 9.11
CA TYR A 118 -6.47 -3.35 7.95
C TYR A 118 -7.55 -2.97 6.94
N GLY A 119 -8.80 -3.42 7.12
CA GLY A 119 -9.90 -3.14 6.20
C GLY A 119 -10.17 -1.65 6.05
N GLU A 120 -10.48 -0.97 7.16
CA GLU A 120 -10.80 0.46 7.17
C GLU A 120 -9.67 1.33 6.59
N GLN A 121 -8.41 0.99 6.89
CA GLN A 121 -7.26 1.75 6.39
C GLN A 121 -7.12 1.67 4.87
N LEU A 122 -7.33 0.48 4.29
CA LEU A 122 -7.23 0.27 2.85
C LEU A 122 -8.39 0.93 2.11
N GLU A 123 -9.60 0.85 2.66
CA GLU A 123 -10.78 1.52 2.10
C GLU A 123 -10.60 3.04 2.13
N ARG A 124 -10.14 3.58 3.25
CA ARG A 124 -9.81 5.00 3.37
C ARG A 124 -8.76 5.43 2.36
N GLU A 125 -7.74 4.62 2.11
CA GLU A 125 -6.71 4.92 1.11
C GLU A 125 -7.30 4.96 -0.32
N ARG A 126 -8.14 3.98 -0.67
CA ARG A 126 -8.84 3.93 -1.97
C ARG A 126 -9.73 5.15 -2.17
N PHE A 127 -10.54 5.46 -1.17
CA PHE A 127 -11.43 6.62 -1.17
C PHE A 127 -10.66 7.94 -1.35
N LEU A 128 -9.54 8.14 -0.63
CA LEU A 128 -8.70 9.33 -0.78
C LEU A 128 -8.05 9.41 -2.17
N ARG A 129 -7.69 8.28 -2.78
CA ARG A 129 -7.16 8.24 -4.16
C ARG A 129 -8.24 8.59 -5.18
N GLU A 130 -9.45 8.08 -5.01
CA GLU A 130 -10.61 8.40 -5.88
C GLU A 130 -10.98 9.87 -5.79
N ARG A 131 -11.14 10.42 -4.57
CA ARG A 131 -11.41 11.86 -4.39
C ARG A 131 -10.33 12.75 -5.01
N ARG A 132 -9.05 12.38 -4.91
CA ARG A 132 -7.97 13.13 -5.57
C ARG A 132 -8.08 13.10 -7.09
N ARG A 133 -8.40 11.94 -7.67
CA ARG A 133 -8.62 11.79 -9.11
C ARG A 133 -9.81 12.62 -9.58
N GLU A 134 -10.90 12.62 -8.82
CA GLU A 134 -12.07 13.46 -9.11
C GLU A 134 -11.74 14.94 -9.03
N GLN A 135 -11.05 15.38 -7.98
CA GLN A 135 -10.61 16.78 -7.85
C GLN A 135 -9.71 17.18 -9.02
N GLN A 136 -8.82 16.30 -9.45
CA GLN A 136 -7.92 16.56 -10.58
C GLN A 136 -8.70 16.66 -11.88
N LYS A 137 -9.65 15.76 -12.15
CA LYS A 137 -10.55 15.85 -13.32
C LYS A 137 -11.38 17.14 -13.30
N ARG A 138 -11.95 17.52 -12.15
CA ARG A 138 -12.71 18.76 -12.02
C ARG A 138 -11.85 20.00 -12.28
N LYS A 139 -10.59 20.00 -11.85
CA LYS A 139 -9.63 21.06 -12.17
C LYS A 139 -9.31 21.10 -13.66
N GLU A 140 -9.01 19.95 -14.27
CA GLU A 140 -8.74 19.85 -15.70
C GLU A 140 -9.95 20.30 -16.56
N GLU A 141 -11.16 19.92 -16.15
CA GLU A 141 -12.40 20.35 -16.79
C GLU A 141 -12.64 21.86 -16.63
N ALA A 142 -12.39 22.41 -15.44
CA ALA A 142 -12.48 23.85 -15.19
C ALA A 142 -11.43 24.64 -16.00
N GLU A 143 -10.19 24.16 -16.08
CA GLU A 143 -9.15 24.76 -16.91
C GLU A 143 -9.52 24.74 -18.39
N LYS A 144 -10.04 23.62 -18.90
CA LYS A 144 -10.53 23.52 -20.29
C LYS A 144 -11.70 24.47 -20.56
N ARG A 145 -12.65 24.58 -19.63
CA ARG A 145 -13.77 25.53 -19.74
C ARG A 145 -13.27 26.97 -19.76
N TRP A 146 -12.38 27.32 -18.84
CA TRP A 146 -11.75 28.65 -18.78
C TRP A 146 -10.99 28.98 -20.08
N GLN A 147 -10.25 28.02 -20.63
CA GLN A 147 -9.56 28.19 -21.93
C GLN A 147 -10.55 28.40 -23.09
N ALA A 148 -11.64 27.63 -23.13
CA ALA A 148 -12.64 27.74 -24.18
C ALA A 148 -13.39 29.08 -24.13
N GLU A 149 -13.82 29.50 -22.93
CA GLU A 149 -14.44 30.81 -22.70
C GLU A 149 -13.49 31.95 -23.12
N GLY A 150 -12.21 31.87 -22.71
CA GLY A 150 -11.20 32.84 -23.12
C GLY A 150 -10.97 32.91 -24.64
N LEU A 151 -11.03 31.76 -25.34
CA LEU A 151 -10.88 31.71 -26.80
C LEU A 151 -12.10 32.30 -27.52
N GLN A 152 -13.30 32.06 -27.00
CA GLN A 152 -14.54 32.64 -27.55
C GLN A 152 -14.56 34.17 -27.42
N GLU A 153 -14.21 34.70 -26.25
CA GLU A 153 -14.11 36.15 -26.02
C GLU A 153 -13.11 36.81 -26.98
N LEU A 154 -11.92 36.21 -27.15
CA LEU A 154 -10.93 36.69 -28.12
C LEU A 154 -11.45 36.63 -29.56
N GLY A 155 -12.13 35.55 -29.93
CA GLY A 155 -12.72 35.39 -31.27
C GLY A 155 -13.78 36.45 -31.58
N VAL A 156 -14.68 36.72 -30.63
CA VAL A 156 -15.71 37.77 -30.76
C VAL A 156 -15.06 39.16 -30.88
N ALA A 157 -14.04 39.44 -30.07
CA ALA A 157 -13.30 40.71 -30.15
C ALA A 157 -12.62 40.90 -31.51
N VAL A 158 -11.98 39.87 -32.06
CA VAL A 158 -11.34 39.93 -33.40
C VAL A 158 -12.38 40.17 -34.50
N LEU A 159 -13.52 39.48 -34.46
CA LEU A 159 -14.61 39.69 -35.42
C LEU A 159 -15.19 41.10 -35.34
N PHE A 160 -15.35 41.64 -34.14
CA PHE A 160 -15.81 43.01 -33.93
C PHE A 160 -14.84 44.03 -34.54
N VAL A 161 -13.54 43.88 -34.28
CA VAL A 161 -12.50 44.75 -34.87
C VAL A 161 -12.49 44.65 -36.39
N ALA A 162 -12.59 43.43 -36.95
CA ALA A 162 -12.65 43.22 -38.40
C ALA A 162 -13.88 43.90 -39.03
N ALA A 163 -15.05 43.80 -38.39
CA ALA A 163 -16.27 44.47 -38.85
C ALA A 163 -16.13 46.00 -38.85
N VAL A 164 -15.52 46.57 -37.79
CA VAL A 164 -15.23 48.01 -37.73
C VAL A 164 -14.30 48.42 -38.88
N VAL A 165 -13.21 47.68 -39.12
CA VAL A 165 -12.27 47.96 -40.21
C VAL A 165 -12.97 47.93 -41.58
N LEU A 166 -13.83 46.93 -41.84
CA LEU A 166 -14.58 46.83 -43.10
C LEU A 166 -15.57 48.00 -43.30
N LEU A 167 -16.18 48.50 -42.22
CA LEU A 167 -17.05 49.69 -42.30
C LEU A 167 -16.28 50.97 -42.62
N PHE A 168 -15.03 51.09 -42.16
CA PHE A 168 -14.17 52.23 -42.50
C PHE A 168 -13.61 52.15 -43.92
N TYR A 169 -13.38 50.95 -44.46
CA TYR A 169 -12.87 50.76 -45.82
C TYR A 169 -13.95 50.82 -46.91
N SER A 170 -15.23 50.71 -46.56
CA SER A 170 -16.35 50.79 -47.50
C SER A 170 -16.85 52.23 -47.74
N LYS A 171 -16.15 53.23 -47.19
CA LYS A 171 -16.47 54.66 -47.28
C LYS A 171 -15.38 55.41 -48.02
#